data_AF-A0A3N4KWH8-F1
#
_entry.id   AF-A0A3N4KWH8-F1
#
_cell.length_a   1.000
_cell.length_b   1.000
_cell.length_c   1.000
_cell.angle_alpha   90.00
_cell.angle_beta   90.00
_cell.angle_gamma   90.00
#
_symmetry.space_group_name_H-M   'P 1'
#
loop_
_entity.id
_entity.type
_entity.pdbx_description
1 polymer ?
#
loop_
_entity_poly.entity_id
_entity_poly.type
_entity_poly.pdbx_seq_one_letter_code
_entity_poly.pdbx_strand_id
1 'polypeptide(L)'
;MQKKEQNKPKRVKKPYDIKKADLDLAGYRKELADRSPAHLFQRAITSLRASRQFHLYLLLQAIAAFYGYGQFMFCIGILWMCYVNTGTRKDGEKSAYSVFNKNVEAIDGATNLEYLDREIRRQIY
;
A
#
# COMPACT_ATOMS: atom_id res chain seq x y z
N MET A 1 50.23 35.38 2.75
CA MET A 1 49.91 34.01 3.19
C MET A 1 48.41 33.78 3.00
N GLN A 2 47.99 33.16 1.89
CA GLN A 2 46.57 32.85 1.65
C GLN A 2 46.27 31.42 2.12
N LYS A 3 45.38 31.29 3.10
CA LYS A 3 45.00 30.03 3.73
C LYS A 3 44.01 29.31 2.80
N LYS A 4 44.46 28.27 2.09
CA LYS A 4 43.59 27.39 1.29
C LYS A 4 42.58 26.70 2.21
N GLU A 5 41.34 27.15 2.16
CA GLU A 5 40.21 26.52 2.84
C GLU A 5 39.88 25.22 2.11
N GLN A 6 40.36 24.10 2.67
CA GLN A 6 40.12 22.76 2.13
C GLN A 6 38.64 22.41 2.33
N ASN A 7 37.81 22.69 1.33
CA ASN A 7 36.44 22.22 1.28
C ASN A 7 36.44 20.71 1.04
N LYS A 8 36.41 19.92 2.12
CA LYS A 8 36.32 18.45 2.04
C LYS A 8 34.97 18.06 1.41
N PRO A 9 34.94 17.17 0.41
CA PRO A 9 33.69 16.76 -0.22
C PRO A 9 32.76 16.12 0.81
N LYS A 10 31.52 16.62 0.90
CA LYS A 10 30.48 16.03 1.75
C LYS A 10 30.31 14.56 1.35
N ARG A 11 30.61 13.63 2.26
CA ARG A 11 30.47 12.20 2.02
C ARG A 11 29.01 11.90 1.70
N VAL A 12 28.74 11.35 0.52
CA VAL A 12 27.41 10.88 0.12
C VAL A 12 26.97 9.84 1.14
N LYS A 13 25.86 10.11 1.85
CA LYS A 13 25.30 9.15 2.82
C LYS A 13 24.97 7.87 2.08
N LYS A 14 25.42 6.73 2.61
CA LYS A 14 25.08 5.44 2.00
C LYS A 14 23.58 5.21 2.19
N PRO A 15 22.88 4.63 1.21
CA PRO A 15 21.43 4.43 1.28
C PRO A 15 20.97 3.56 2.47
N TYR A 16 21.88 2.85 3.14
CA TYR A 16 21.63 2.00 4.32
C TYR A 16 21.97 2.68 5.65
N ASP A 17 22.56 3.88 5.62
CA ASP A 17 22.87 4.65 6.84
C ASP A 17 21.59 5.35 7.35
N ILE A 18 20.55 4.56 7.62
CA ILE A 18 19.30 5.03 8.22
C ILE A 18 19.52 5.10 9.74
N LYS A 19 19.58 6.31 10.29
CA LYS A 19 19.64 6.49 11.75
C LYS A 19 18.23 6.34 12.32
N LYS A 20 18.12 5.80 13.54
CA LYS A 20 16.83 5.74 14.26
C LYS A 20 16.13 7.11 14.37
N ALA A 21 16.91 8.19 14.39
CA ALA A 21 16.40 9.56 14.43
C ALA A 21 15.81 10.04 13.09
N ASP A 22 16.22 9.46 11.96
CA ASP A 22 15.72 9.78 10.62
C ASP A 22 14.51 8.91 10.24
N LEU A 23 14.19 7.90 11.05
CA LEU A 23 13.09 6.96 10.83
C LEU A 23 11.83 7.49 11.52
N ASP A 24 10.76 7.74 10.75
CA ASP A 24 9.48 8.22 11.28
C ASP A 24 8.71 7.10 12.02
N LEU A 25 9.16 6.81 13.25
CA LEU A 25 8.53 5.82 14.13
C LEU A 25 7.12 6.24 14.55
N ALA A 26 6.86 7.55 14.64
CA ALA A 26 5.57 8.05 15.07
C ALA A 26 4.50 7.82 13.99
N GLY A 27 4.82 8.08 12.73
CA GLY A 27 4.00 7.72 11.58
C GLY A 27 3.75 6.21 11.52
N TYR A 28 4.80 5.40 11.62
CA TYR A 28 4.68 3.93 11.56
C TYR A 28 3.80 3.34 12.68
N ARG A 29 3.92 3.85 13.91
CA ARG A 29 3.07 3.42 15.03
C ARG A 29 1.61 3.79 14.83
N LYS A 30 1.33 4.96 14.22
CA LYS A 30 -0.03 5.36 13.85
C LYS A 30 -0.60 4.45 12.77
N GLU A 31 0.18 4.13 11.74
CA GLU A 31 -0.26 3.18 10.70
C GLU A 31 -0.56 1.79 11.26
N LEU A 32 0.27 1.30 12.18
CA LEU A 32 0.02 0.03 12.88
C LEU A 32 -1.26 0.08 13.72
N ALA A 33 -1.51 1.18 14.43
CA ALA A 33 -2.73 1.36 15.21
C ALA A 33 -3.97 1.44 14.30
N ASP A 34 -3.87 2.13 13.17
CA ASP A 34 -4.93 2.25 12.15
C ASP A 34 -5.20 0.91 11.46
N ARG A 35 -4.18 0.05 11.33
CA ARG A 35 -4.30 -1.32 10.81
C ARG A 35 -4.70 -2.36 11.87
N SER A 36 -4.99 -1.95 13.10
CA SER A 36 -5.45 -2.89 14.13
C SER A 36 -6.74 -3.60 13.68
N PRO A 37 -6.84 -4.93 13.88
CA PRO A 37 -7.95 -5.70 13.35
C PRO A 37 -9.30 -5.20 13.89
N ALA A 38 -9.35 -4.81 15.16
CA ALA A 38 -10.57 -4.33 15.80
C ALA A 38 -11.15 -3.07 15.12
N HIS A 39 -10.33 -2.07 14.79
CA HIS A 39 -10.80 -0.85 14.13
C HIS A 39 -11.22 -1.11 12.68
N LEU A 40 -10.54 -2.01 11.98
CA LEU A 40 -10.94 -2.43 10.63
C LEU A 40 -12.30 -3.13 10.64
N PHE A 41 -12.54 -4.04 11.59
CA PHE A 41 -13.83 -4.71 11.74
C PHE A 41 -14.95 -3.72 12.09
N GLN A 42 -14.71 -2.80 13.03
CA GLN A 42 -15.69 -1.77 13.39
C GLN A 42 -16.05 -0.92 12.17
N ARG A 43 -15.06 -0.48 11.39
CA ARG A 43 -15.29 0.34 10.19
C ARG A 43 -16.02 -0.43 9.08
N ALA A 44 -15.70 -1.71 8.93
CA ALA A 44 -16.42 -2.60 8.01
C ALA A 44 -17.88 -2.72 8.43
N ILE A 45 -18.17 -3.03 9.70
CA ILE A 45 -19.54 -3.19 10.20
C ILE A 45 -20.34 -1.89 10.06
N THR A 46 -19.76 -0.74 10.41
CA THR A 46 -20.45 0.55 10.28
C THR A 46 -20.75 0.88 8.82
N SER A 47 -19.80 0.65 7.91
CA SER A 47 -20.01 0.87 6.47
C SER A 47 -21.04 -0.08 5.86
N LEU A 48 -21.06 -1.36 6.24
CA LEU A 48 -22.08 -2.32 5.81
C LEU A 48 -23.47 -1.90 6.31
N ARG A 49 -23.58 -1.49 7.58
CA ARG A 49 -24.84 -1.07 8.20
C ARG A 49 -25.39 0.22 7.58
N ALA A 50 -24.53 1.13 7.16
CA ALA A 50 -24.94 2.38 6.51
C ALA A 50 -25.29 2.19 5.02
N SER A 51 -24.85 1.10 4.38
CA SER A 51 -24.98 0.93 2.94
C SER A 51 -26.40 0.52 2.52
N ARG A 52 -27.14 1.43 1.88
CA ARG A 52 -28.48 1.13 1.33
C ARG A 52 -28.43 0.05 0.26
N GLN A 53 -27.39 0.05 -0.58
CA GLN A 53 -27.24 -0.93 -1.67
C GLN A 53 -27.07 -2.37 -1.13
N PHE A 54 -26.38 -2.51 0.00
CA PHE A 54 -26.20 -3.80 0.65
C PHE A 54 -27.51 -4.40 1.15
N HIS A 55 -28.38 -3.59 1.77
CA HIS A 55 -29.69 -4.03 2.25
C HIS A 55 -30.62 -4.42 1.09
N LEU A 56 -30.60 -3.66 0.01
CA LEU A 56 -31.38 -3.96 -1.20
C LEU A 56 -30.94 -5.27 -1.85
N TYR A 57 -29.63 -5.51 -1.93
CA TYR A 57 -29.08 -6.80 -2.38
C TYR A 57 -29.52 -7.96 -1.48
N LEU A 58 -29.49 -7.80 -0.16
CA LEU A 58 -29.93 -8.83 0.80
C LEU A 58 -31.40 -9.21 0.61
N LEU A 59 -32.26 -8.23 0.34
CA LEU A 59 -33.68 -8.44 0.05
C LEU A 59 -33.86 -9.20 -1.27
N LEU A 60 -33.19 -8.80 -2.35
CA LEU A 60 -33.20 -9.51 -3.63
C LEU A 60 -32.66 -10.94 -3.50
N GLN A 61 -31.60 -11.13 -2.71
CA GLN A 61 -31.00 -12.42 -2.43
C GLN A 61 -31.99 -13.36 -1.71
N ALA A 62 -32.73 -12.84 -0.73
CA ALA A 62 -33.76 -13.61 -0.03
C ALA A 62 -34.91 -14.02 -0.97
N ILE A 63 -35.38 -13.10 -1.83
CA ILE A 63 -36.40 -13.40 -2.85
C ILE A 63 -35.88 -14.48 -3.81
N ALA A 64 -34.67 -14.32 -4.34
CA ALA A 64 -34.12 -15.30 -5.28
C ALA A 64 -33.88 -16.68 -4.64
N ALA A 65 -33.48 -16.72 -3.37
CA ALA A 65 -33.36 -17.96 -2.62
C ALA A 65 -34.72 -18.66 -2.47
N PHE A 66 -35.79 -17.91 -2.22
CA PHE A 66 -37.15 -18.45 -2.16
C PHE A 66 -37.59 -19.10 -3.48
N TYR A 67 -37.22 -18.50 -4.61
CA TYR A 67 -37.49 -19.05 -5.95
C TYR A 67 -36.49 -20.13 -6.40
N GLY A 68 -35.50 -20.50 -5.57
CA GLY A 68 -34.49 -21.52 -5.89
C GLY A 68 -33.26 -21.03 -6.68
N TYR A 69 -33.22 -19.74 -7.04
CA TYR A 69 -32.10 -19.12 -7.77
C TYR A 69 -31.09 -18.40 -6.87
N GLY A 70 -31.08 -18.71 -5.57
CA GLY A 70 -30.23 -18.04 -4.58
C GLY A 70 -28.72 -18.15 -4.90
N GLN A 71 -28.26 -19.28 -5.43
CA GLN A 71 -26.86 -19.47 -5.80
C GLN A 71 -26.43 -18.52 -6.92
N PHE A 72 -27.27 -18.35 -7.93
CA PHE A 72 -26.97 -17.48 -9.07
C PHE A 72 -26.88 -16.01 -8.64
N MET A 73 -27.84 -15.54 -7.84
CA MET A 73 -27.79 -14.19 -7.28
C MET A 73 -26.60 -13.99 -6.35
N PHE A 74 -26.20 -15.02 -5.61
CA PHE A 74 -25.01 -14.97 -4.76
C PHE A 74 -23.73 -14.78 -5.57
N CYS A 75 -23.56 -15.52 -6.66
CA CYS A 75 -22.41 -15.35 -7.56
C CYS A 75 -22.33 -13.94 -8.15
N ILE A 76 -23.48 -13.39 -8.59
CA ILE A 76 -23.55 -12.01 -9.09
C ILE A 76 -23.20 -11.01 -7.99
N GLY A 77 -23.67 -11.24 -6.76
CA GLY A 77 -23.36 -10.38 -5.62
C GLY A 77 -21.89 -10.36 -5.26
N ILE A 78 -21.19 -11.50 -5.31
CA ILE A 78 -19.74 -11.56 -5.12
C ILE A 78 -19.02 -10.73 -6.20
N LEU A 79 -19.37 -10.94 -7.47
CA LEU A 79 -18.77 -10.21 -8.59
C LEU A 79 -18.99 -8.69 -8.44
N TRP A 80 -20.22 -8.29 -8.10
CA TRP A 80 -20.57 -6.90 -7.84
C TRP A 80 -19.78 -6.32 -6.66
N MET A 81 -19.67 -7.07 -5.57
CA MET A 81 -18.93 -6.65 -4.38
C MET A 81 -17.43 -6.48 -4.69
N CYS A 82 -16.82 -7.40 -5.45
CA CYS A 82 -15.45 -7.26 -5.92
C CYS A 82 -15.27 -6.01 -6.79
N TYR A 83 -16.20 -5.76 -7.71
CA TYR A 83 -16.15 -4.58 -8.58
C TYR A 83 -16.24 -3.27 -7.79
N VAL A 84 -17.22 -3.13 -6.90
CA VAL A 84 -17.40 -1.92 -6.08
C VAL A 84 -16.27 -1.75 -5.05
N ASN A 85 -15.69 -2.85 -4.56
CA ASN A 85 -14.54 -2.80 -3.65
C ASN A 85 -13.24 -2.42 -4.36
N THR A 86 -13.17 -2.58 -5.69
CA THR A 86 -12.06 -2.09 -6.51
C THR A 86 -12.12 -0.56 -6.57
N GLY A 87 -11.65 0.08 -5.50
CA GLY A 87 -11.67 1.52 -5.34
C GLY A 87 -10.67 2.24 -6.25
N THR A 88 -10.90 3.54 -6.43
CA THR A 88 -9.93 4.44 -7.04
C THR A 88 -8.73 4.62 -6.12
N ARG A 89 -7.52 4.48 -6.67
CA ARG A 89 -6.28 4.81 -5.94
C ARG A 89 -6.32 6.26 -5.47
N LYS A 90 -5.76 6.53 -4.28
CA LYS A 90 -5.57 7.92 -3.84
C LYS A 90 -4.47 8.56 -4.67
N ASP A 91 -4.64 9.83 -5.01
CA ASP A 91 -3.62 10.59 -5.74
C ASP A 91 -2.30 10.60 -4.96
N GLY A 92 -1.24 10.09 -5.58
CA GLY A 92 0.09 9.98 -4.98
C GLY A 92 0.39 8.66 -4.28
N GLU A 93 -0.55 7.71 -4.25
CA GLU A 93 -0.28 6.37 -3.69
C GLU A 93 0.69 5.59 -4.59
N LYS A 94 1.85 5.21 -4.04
CA LYS A 94 2.86 4.41 -4.76
C LYS A 94 2.24 3.07 -5.14
N SER A 95 2.32 2.75 -6.42
CA SER A 95 1.92 1.46 -6.95
C SER A 95 2.86 0.35 -6.50
N ALA A 96 2.35 -0.89 -6.54
CA ALA A 96 3.10 -2.09 -6.21
C ALA A 96 4.22 -2.43 -7.22
N TYR A 97 4.25 -1.77 -8.38
CA TYR A 97 5.30 -1.96 -9.38
C TYR A 97 5.88 -0.61 -9.77
N SER A 98 7.20 -0.49 -9.68
CA SER A 98 7.91 0.75 -10.00
C SER A 98 7.53 1.36 -11.35
N VAL A 99 7.25 0.54 -12.38
CA VAL A 99 6.83 0.98 -13.72
C VAL A 99 5.56 1.84 -13.74
N PHE A 100 4.68 1.70 -12.74
CA PHE A 100 3.44 2.48 -12.64
C PHE A 100 3.57 3.69 -11.70
N ASN A 101 4.74 3.91 -11.07
CA ASN A 101 5.02 5.11 -10.30
C ASN A 101 5.50 6.24 -11.21
N LYS A 102 5.18 7.48 -10.83
CA LYS A 102 5.77 8.67 -11.46
C LYS A 102 7.29 8.57 -11.34
N ASN A 103 8.01 8.79 -12.44
CA ASN A 103 9.48 8.68 -12.53
C ASN A 103 10.08 7.28 -12.32
N VAL A 104 9.29 6.20 -12.38
CA VAL A 104 9.79 4.82 -12.17
C VAL A 104 10.50 4.71 -10.81
N GLU A 105 9.94 5.35 -9.78
CA GLU A 105 10.51 5.31 -8.44
C GLU A 105 10.52 3.88 -7.89
N ALA A 106 11.63 3.52 -7.24
CA ALA A 106 11.74 2.25 -6.55
C ALA A 106 10.66 2.13 -5.45
N ILE A 107 10.14 0.92 -5.29
CA ILE A 107 9.18 0.60 -4.25
C ILE A 107 9.92 0.61 -2.91
N ASP A 108 9.23 1.02 -1.85
CA ASP A 108 9.81 0.97 -0.52
C ASP A 108 10.15 -0.47 -0.14
N GLY A 109 11.38 -0.69 0.35
CA GLY A 109 11.93 -2.03 0.58
C GLY A 109 12.43 -2.79 -0.66
N ALA A 110 12.33 -2.23 -1.87
CA ALA A 110 12.95 -2.85 -3.06
C ALA A 110 14.48 -2.77 -3.00
N THR A 111 15.15 -3.83 -3.45
CA THR A 111 16.62 -3.87 -3.51
C THR A 111 17.13 -2.88 -4.54
N ASN A 112 18.09 -2.03 -4.14
CA ASN A 112 18.78 -1.13 -5.07
C ASN A 112 19.74 -1.93 -5.96
N LEU A 113 19.31 -2.19 -7.20
CA LEU A 113 20.05 -2.98 -8.19
C LEU A 113 21.40 -2.36 -8.58
N GLU A 114 21.49 -1.03 -8.64
CA GLU A 114 22.72 -0.35 -9.03
C GLU A 114 23.83 -0.53 -7.98
N TYR A 115 23.45 -0.53 -6.71
CA TYR A 115 24.38 -0.89 -5.65
C TYR A 115 24.75 -2.37 -5.67
N LEU A 116 23.76 -3.25 -5.87
CA LEU A 116 24.00 -4.69 -5.95
C LEU A 116 25.03 -5.02 -7.04
N ASP A 117 24.85 -4.45 -8.25
CA ASP A 117 25.79 -4.63 -9.37
C ASP A 117 27.19 -4.10 -9.03
N ARG A 118 27.28 -2.94 -8.37
CA ARG A 118 28.58 -2.38 -7.93
C ARG A 118 29.30 -3.28 -6.93
N GLU A 119 28.59 -3.87 -5.97
CA GLU A 119 29.19 -4.76 -4.97
C GLU A 119 29.61 -6.10 -5.60
N ILE A 120 28.80 -6.65 -6.50
CA ILE A 120 29.15 -7.84 -7.29
C ILE A 120 30.44 -7.60 -8.07
N ARG A 121 30.56 -6.46 -8.77
CA ARG A 121 31.77 -6.10 -9.51
C ARG A 121 33.00 -5.96 -8.62
N ARG A 122 32.87 -5.37 -7.42
CA ARG A 122 33.97 -5.25 -6.46
C ARG A 122 34.49 -6.62 -5.97
N GLN A 123 33.63 -7.63 -5.89
CA GLN A 123 34.04 -8.95 -5.43
C GLN A 123 34.65 -9.81 -6.54
N ILE A 124 34.28 -9.53 -7.80
CA ILE A 124 34.77 -10.27 -8.97
C ILE A 124 36.11 -9.74 -9.49
N TYR A 125 36.39 -8.44 -9.32
CA TYR A 125 37.63 -7.78 -9.76
C TYR A 125 38.48 -7.31 -8.57
#